data_AF-A0A1V4RRD1-F1
#
_entry.id   AF-A0A1V4RRD1-F1
#
_cell.length_a   1.000
_cell.length_b   1.000
_cell.length_c   1.000
_cell.angle_alpha   90.00
_cell.angle_beta   90.00
_cell.angle_gamma   90.00
#
_symmetry.space_group_name_H-M   'P 1'
#
loop_
_entity.id
_entity.type
_entity.pdbx_description
1 polymer ?
#
loop_
_entity_poly.entity_id
_entity_poly.type
_entity_poly.pdbx_seq_one_letter_code
_entity_poly.pdbx_strand_id
1 'polypeptide(L)'
;MNGCGVAGIAKITTDFCRKNNLDVVDMDNYVNFAVKHSQVISRNGKKEEALHIARILGINKKYVKVKPDKNKQLAASVVLGKDYKQLKSFKKK
;
A
#
# COMPACT_ATOMS: atom_id res chain seq x y z
N MET A 1 3.79 0.49 -4.16
CA MET A 1 4.14 -0.29 -5.35
C MET A 1 2.99 -0.37 -6.33
N ASN A 2 3.26 -0.25 -7.64
CA ASN A 2 2.26 -0.40 -8.69
C ASN A 2 2.13 -1.87 -9.13
N GLY A 3 1.05 -2.55 -8.72
CA GLY A 3 0.75 -3.93 -9.11
C GLY A 3 -0.35 -4.05 -10.16
N CYS A 4 -0.78 -2.94 -10.77
CA CYS A 4 -1.85 -2.89 -11.77
C CYS A 4 -1.36 -2.40 -13.15
N GLY A 5 -0.17 -1.82 -13.24
CA GLY A 5 0.40 -1.30 -14.48
C GLY A 5 -0.13 0.08 -14.88
N VAL A 6 -0.89 0.76 -14.01
CA VAL A 6 -1.41 2.11 -14.28
C VAL A 6 -0.38 3.14 -13.84
N ALA A 7 0.15 3.94 -14.76
CA ALA A 7 1.11 4.98 -14.43
C ALA A 7 0.51 6.01 -13.43
N GLY A 8 1.32 6.47 -12.49
CA GLY A 8 0.95 7.55 -11.56
C GLY A 8 0.11 7.15 -10.34
N ILE A 9 -0.46 5.93 -10.26
CA ILE A 9 -1.30 5.55 -9.09
C ILE A 9 -0.48 5.42 -7.80
N ALA A 10 0.77 4.98 -7.91
CA ALA A 10 1.67 4.87 -6.77
C ALA A 10 1.99 6.26 -6.19
N LYS A 11 2.16 7.27 -7.05
CA LYS A 11 2.38 8.66 -6.65
C LYS A 11 1.17 9.25 -5.94
N ILE A 12 -0.03 9.10 -6.51
CA ILE A 12 -1.29 9.60 -5.90
C ILE A 12 -1.52 8.99 -4.51
N THR A 13 -1.26 7.69 -4.38
CA THR A 13 -1.39 6.99 -3.10
C THR A 13 -0.34 7.45 -2.10
N THR A 14 0.89 7.69 -2.56
CA THR A 14 1.98 8.20 -1.74
C THR A 14 1.69 9.60 -1.21
N ASP A 15 1.20 10.50 -2.08
CA ASP A 15 0.78 11.84 -1.68
C ASP A 15 -0.38 11.80 -0.68
N PHE A 16 -1.34 10.88 -0.87
CA PHE A 16 -2.42 10.66 0.08
C PHE A 16 -1.91 10.18 1.44
N CYS A 17 -0.98 9.21 1.47
CA CYS A 17 -0.35 8.74 2.70
C CYS A 17 0.40 9.87 3.42
N ARG A 18 1.21 10.65 2.70
CA ARG A 18 1.95 11.79 3.27
C ARG A 18 1.03 12.84 3.89
N LYS A 19 -0.10 13.14 3.25
CA LYS A 19 -1.15 14.02 3.81
C LYS A 19 -1.80 13.48 5.10
N ASN A 20 -1.72 12.17 5.33
CA ASN A 20 -2.24 11.51 6.53
C ASN A 20 -1.13 11.18 7.54
N ASN A 21 0.00 11.91 7.53
CA ASN A 21 1.15 11.72 8.43
C ASN A 21 1.79 10.32 8.35
N LEU A 22 1.67 9.64 7.20
CA LEU A 22 2.41 8.40 6.94
C LEU A 22 3.66 8.73 6.13
N ASP A 23 4.82 8.36 6.65
CA ASP A 23 6.08 8.51 5.94
C ASP A 23 6.21 7.42 4.86
N VAL A 24 6.36 7.85 3.62
CA VAL A 24 6.50 6.98 2.46
C VAL A 24 7.90 7.14 1.91
N VAL A 25 8.70 6.13 2.22
CA VAL A 25 10.13 6.06 1.94
C VAL A 25 10.44 5.60 0.52
N ASP A 26 9.56 4.82 -0.13
CA ASP A 26 9.86 4.27 -1.45
C ASP A 26 8.63 3.96 -2.32
N MET A 27 8.79 4.14 -3.63
CA MET A 27 7.78 3.90 -4.67
C MET A 27 8.38 3.02 -5.78
N ASP A 28 8.17 1.71 -5.66
CA ASP A 28 8.70 0.75 -6.63
C ASP A 28 7.59 0.12 -7.51
N ASN A 29 7.94 -0.46 -8.64
CA ASN A 29 7.01 -1.27 -9.44
C ASN A 29 6.89 -2.66 -8.83
N TYR A 30 5.69 -3.23 -8.81
CA TYR A 30 5.53 -4.60 -8.35
C TYR A 30 5.94 -5.56 -9.47
N VAL A 31 6.60 -6.65 -9.13
CA VAL A 31 7.14 -7.65 -10.08
C VAL A 31 6.05 -8.28 -10.97
N ASN A 32 4.78 -8.19 -10.55
CA ASN A 32 3.64 -8.71 -11.30
C ASN A 32 2.50 -7.69 -11.38
N PHE A 33 2.05 -7.34 -12.59
CA PHE A 33 0.94 -6.40 -12.81
C PHE A 33 -0.45 -7.04 -12.73
N ALA A 34 -0.53 -8.33 -12.39
CA ALA A 34 -1.79 -9.07 -12.26
C ALA A 34 -2.42 -9.01 -10.84
N VAL A 35 -2.01 -8.06 -10.00
CA VAL A 35 -2.54 -7.95 -8.63
C VAL A 35 -4.00 -7.50 -8.70
N LYS A 36 -4.94 -8.42 -8.40
CA LYS A 36 -6.37 -8.13 -8.41
C LYS A 36 -6.79 -7.18 -7.28
N HIS A 37 -6.21 -7.38 -6.09
CA HIS A 37 -6.59 -6.65 -4.87
C HIS A 37 -5.41 -5.95 -4.22
N SER A 38 -5.63 -4.72 -3.78
CA SER A 38 -4.66 -3.92 -3.05
C SER A 38 -4.40 -4.55 -1.69
N GLN A 39 -3.13 -4.60 -1.30
CA GLN A 39 -2.69 -5.31 -0.10
C GLN A 39 -1.59 -4.52 0.62
N VAL A 40 -1.52 -4.68 1.94
CA VAL A 40 -0.47 -4.07 2.78
C VAL A 40 0.38 -5.19 3.37
N ILE A 41 1.69 -5.05 3.28
CA ILE A 41 2.66 -6.02 3.79
C ILE A 41 3.46 -5.34 4.90
N SER A 42 3.31 -5.77 6.15
CA SER A 42 4.19 -5.35 7.25
C SER A 42 5.55 -6.01 7.10
N ARG A 43 6.61 -5.20 7.06
CA ARG A 43 8.02 -5.62 6.94
C ARG A 43 8.78 -5.54 8.26
N ASN A 44 8.28 -4.75 9.21
CA ASN A 44 8.77 -4.70 10.58
C ASN A 44 8.12 -5.73 11.53
N GLY A 45 7.16 -6.53 11.04
CA GLY A 45 6.44 -7.51 11.86
C GLY A 45 5.27 -6.90 12.67
N LYS A 46 5.12 -5.58 12.69
CA LYS A 46 4.04 -4.89 13.40
C LYS A 46 2.77 -4.89 12.57
N LYS A 47 1.90 -5.86 12.84
CA LYS A 47 0.59 -6.00 12.17
C LYS A 47 -0.30 -4.77 12.36
N GLU A 48 -0.28 -4.16 13.54
CA GLU A 48 -1.16 -3.03 13.89
C GLU A 48 -0.90 -1.80 13.02
N GLU A 49 0.37 -1.46 12.79
CA GLU A 49 0.75 -0.36 11.89
C GLU A 49 0.25 -0.64 10.46
N ALA A 50 0.40 -1.87 9.97
CA ALA A 50 -0.11 -2.24 8.64
C ALA A 50 -1.64 -2.21 8.56
N LEU A 51 -2.35 -2.58 9.64
CA LEU A 51 -3.80 -2.45 9.73
C LEU A 51 -4.24 -0.97 9.73
N HIS A 52 -3.48 -0.10 10.40
CA HIS A 52 -3.75 1.33 10.41
C HIS A 52 -3.60 1.91 8.99
N ILE A 53 -2.50 1.61 8.29
CA ILE A 53 -2.28 2.01 6.90
C ILE A 53 -3.41 1.49 5.99
N ALA A 54 -3.80 0.22 6.15
CA ALA A 54 -4.92 -0.35 5.40
C ALA A 54 -6.23 0.41 5.64
N ARG A 55 -6.53 0.81 6.88
CA ARG A 55 -7.74 1.58 7.23
C ARG A 55 -7.75 2.98 6.62
N ILE A 56 -6.60 3.65 6.60
CA ILE A 56 -6.42 4.96 5.96
C ILE A 56 -6.67 4.87 4.45
N LEU A 57 -6.11 3.83 3.81
CA LEU A 57 -6.26 3.61 2.38
C LEU A 57 -7.62 3.01 1.97
N GLY A 58 -8.35 2.42 2.91
CA GLY A 58 -9.60 1.69 2.64
C GLY A 58 -9.38 0.26 2.14
N ILE A 59 -8.20 -0.31 2.38
CA ILE A 59 -7.89 -1.72 2.08
C ILE A 59 -8.51 -2.61 3.17
N ASN A 60 -9.16 -3.70 2.76
CA ASN A 60 -9.73 -4.65 3.71
C ASN A 60 -8.60 -5.35 4.50
N LYS A 61 -8.76 -5.48 5.82
CA LYS A 61 -7.84 -6.18 6.73
C LYS A 61 -7.45 -7.59 6.29
N LYS A 62 -8.31 -8.28 5.52
CA LYS A 62 -8.01 -9.60 4.94
C LYS A 62 -6.85 -9.59 3.93
N TYR A 63 -6.53 -8.42 3.37
CA TYR A 63 -5.39 -8.20 2.48
C TYR A 63 -4.18 -7.61 3.20
N VAL A 64 -4.16 -7.64 4.54
CA VAL A 64 -2.98 -7.27 5.33
C VAL A 64 -2.17 -8.52 5.65
N LYS A 65 -0.91 -8.54 5.21
CA LYS A 65 0.04 -9.63 5.41
C LYS A 65 1.18 -9.15 6.29
N VAL A 66 1.67 -10.01 7.16
CA VAL A 66 2.85 -9.75 7.98
C VAL A 66 3.97 -10.63 7.44
N LYS A 67 4.99 -10.00 6.86
CA LYS A 67 6.17 -10.67 6.30
C LYS A 67 7.41 -9.88 6.75
N PRO A 68 7.85 -10.10 8.00
CA PRO A 68 9.00 -9.40 8.53
C PRO A 68 10.21 -9.71 7.65
N ASP A 69 10.96 -8.67 7.31
CA ASP A 69 12.11 -8.76 6.42
C ASP A 69 13.27 -7.99 7.04
N LYS A 70 14.17 -8.72 7.70
CA LYS A 70 15.32 -8.13 8.40
C LYS A 70 16.31 -7.44 7.45
N ASN A 71 16.22 -7.71 6.15
CA ASN A 71 17.09 -7.12 5.15
C ASN A 71 16.55 -5.78 4.63
N LYS A 72 15.28 -5.42 4.92
CA LYS A 72 14.67 -4.17 4.49
C LYS A 72 14.38 -3.26 5.68
N GLN A 73 14.94 -2.05 5.66
CA GLN A 73 14.66 -1.00 6.66
C GLN A 73 13.31 -0.30 6.39
N LEU A 74 12.27 -1.05 6.03
CA LEU A 74 10.94 -0.52 5.73
C LEU A 74 9.97 -1.00 6.82
N ALA A 75 9.07 -0.13 7.26
CA ALA A 75 8.01 -0.52 8.20
C ALA A 75 6.95 -1.38 7.50
N ALA A 76 6.46 -0.93 6.35
CA ALA A 76 5.44 -1.62 5.56
C ALA A 76 5.59 -1.32 4.05
N SER A 77 5.02 -2.19 3.22
CA SER A 77 4.94 -2.02 1.77
C SER A 77 3.47 -2.11 1.34
N VAL A 78 3.00 -1.11 0.60
CA VAL A 78 1.64 -1.09 0.03
C VAL A 78 1.72 -1.50 -1.44
N VAL A 79 0.94 -2.49 -1.84
CA VAL A 79 0.82 -2.95 -3.23
C VAL A 79 -0.57 -2.57 -3.73
N LEU A 80 -0.63 -1.79 -4.80
CA LEU A 80 -1.88 -1.34 -5.43
C LEU A 80 -2.30 -2.32 -6.52
N GLY A 81 -3.49 -2.89 -6.37
CA GLY A 81 -4.09 -3.79 -7.35
C GLY A 81 -5.03 -3.08 -8.31
N LYS A 82 -5.73 -3.85 -9.16
CA LYS A 82 -6.76 -3.36 -10.09
C LYS A 82 -7.94 -2.68 -9.39
N ASP A 83 -8.14 -2.96 -8.11
CA ASP A 83 -9.13 -2.32 -7.25
C ASP A 83 -8.71 -0.95 -6.71
N TYR A 84 -7.59 -0.37 -7.16
CA TYR A 84 -7.11 0.95 -6.68
C TYR A 84 -8.18 2.05 -6.74
N LYS A 85 -9.10 1.99 -7.72
CA LYS A 85 -10.22 2.94 -7.86
C LYS A 85 -11.20 2.92 -6.67
N GLN A 86 -11.25 1.82 -5.92
CA GLN A 86 -12.11 1.67 -4.75
C GLN A 86 -11.45 2.24 -3.47
N LEU A 87 -10.16 2.53 -3.51
CA LEU A 87 -9.41 3.07 -2.38
C LEU A 87 -9.80 4.51 -2.10
N LYS A 88 -9.69 4.90 -0.83
CA LYS A 88 -9.98 6.26 -0.37
C LYS A 88 -9.10 7.32 -1.04
N SER A 89 -7.89 6.95 -1.46
CA SER A 89 -6.97 7.82 -2.20
C SER A 89 -7.47 8.22 -3.59
N PHE A 90 -8.44 7.48 -4.16
CA PHE A 90 -8.99 7.73 -5.50
C PHE A 90 -10.49 8.00 -5.52
N LYS A 91 -11.21 7.71 -4.42
CA LYS A 91 -12.57 8.21 -4.23
C LYS A 91 -12.52 9.73 -4.02
N LYS A 92 -12.70 10.48 -5.10
CA LYS A 92 -13.08 11.90 -5.02
C LYS A 92 -14.43 11.98 -4.27
N LYS A 93 -14.49 12.84 -3.25
CA LYS A 93 -15.75 13.43 -2.83
C LYS A 93 -16.27 14.31 -3.96
#